data_AF-A0A6A5AVA2-F1
#
_entry.id   AF-A0A6A5AVA2-F1
#
_cell.length_a   1.000
_cell.length_b   1.000
_cell.length_c   1.000
_cell.angle_alpha   90.00
_cell.angle_beta   90.00
_cell.angle_gamma   90.00
#
_symmetry.space_group_name_H-M   'P 1'
#
loop_
_entity.id
_entity.type
_entity.pdbx_description
1 polymer ?
#
loop_
_entity_poly.entity_id
_entity_poly.type
_entity_poly.pdbx_seq_one_letter_code
_entity_poly.pdbx_strand_id
1 'polypeptide(L)'
;MTTFLHIVRWLWVLIMVCVHVVDANSLIVISQPTTITAGDAFNPPPVVQLIDDTGLVLTSINIGAVVVSIGTNPSIFGQLSGITGLSFPIVAGVAICTGLSINLVGSGYTLQFASLFHGLQTDSSPFDILLGPPFKLSTVSVSILSNPVGGILTPSSSYTVWIYQGLGKFFDLKIDKAGGPYVLRFLADSAVVLPGGNKFDTFPFTVSVGPAKTMVISEHPIAAFGGEAFTVQPTITLIDAGLNVLGTQTNMQVVATIYSNPSKGTLLPVVETRSNIIDGLASFKNLRIDAA
;
A
#
# COMPACT_ATOMS: atom_id res chain seq x y z
N MET A 1 81.54 36.88 -68.04
CA MET A 1 80.66 36.31 -69.09
C MET A 1 79.46 35.68 -68.38
N THR A 2 78.33 36.39 -68.40
CA THR A 2 77.04 36.00 -69.02
C THR A 2 76.13 35.19 -68.08
N THR A 3 75.30 35.85 -67.24
CA THR A 3 73.87 36.24 -67.45
C THR A 3 72.88 35.06 -67.56
N PHE A 4 72.00 34.85 -66.59
CA PHE A 4 70.56 35.19 -66.66
C PHE A 4 69.76 34.65 -65.45
N LEU A 5 68.90 35.52 -64.94
CA LEU A 5 67.95 35.40 -63.83
C LEU A 5 66.69 34.61 -64.26
N HIS A 6 66.19 33.64 -63.46
CA HIS A 6 64.75 33.32 -63.31
C HIS A 6 64.45 32.35 -62.13
N ILE A 7 64.18 32.95 -60.98
CA ILE A 7 63.03 32.76 -60.06
C ILE A 7 62.14 31.50 -60.21
N VAL A 8 62.14 30.67 -59.14
CA VAL A 8 61.02 29.98 -58.43
C VAL A 8 60.25 28.83 -59.11
N ARG A 9 60.34 27.61 -58.54
CA ARG A 9 59.19 26.89 -57.94
C ARG A 9 59.60 25.60 -57.23
N TRP A 10 59.47 25.62 -55.90
CA TRP A 10 59.30 24.42 -55.07
C TRP A 10 57.92 23.83 -55.38
N LEU A 11 57.85 22.72 -56.11
CA LEU A 11 56.61 21.99 -56.28
C LEU A 11 56.49 20.96 -55.16
N TRP A 12 55.84 21.38 -54.08
CA TRP A 12 55.27 20.48 -53.08
C TRP A 12 54.24 19.60 -53.80
N VAL A 13 54.49 18.30 -53.86
CA VAL A 13 53.47 17.30 -54.20
C VAL A 13 52.51 17.27 -53.02
N LEU A 14 51.44 18.06 -53.10
CA LEU A 14 50.29 17.93 -52.22
C LEU A 14 49.56 16.65 -52.62
N ILE A 15 49.87 15.53 -51.97
CA ILE A 15 48.97 14.38 -51.94
C ILE A 15 47.70 14.89 -51.25
N MET A 16 46.70 15.23 -52.04
CA MET A 16 45.36 15.42 -51.53
C MET A 16 44.87 14.03 -51.13
N VAL A 17 45.11 13.63 -49.88
CA VAL A 17 44.32 12.56 -49.27
C VAL A 17 42.90 13.11 -49.24
N CYS A 18 42.10 12.72 -50.23
CA CYS A 18 40.66 12.70 -50.09
C CYS A 18 40.40 11.80 -48.88
N VAL A 19 40.22 12.40 -47.70
CA VAL A 19 39.54 11.72 -46.61
C VAL A 19 38.15 11.49 -47.17
N HIS A 20 37.86 10.24 -47.54
CA HIS A 20 36.49 9.84 -47.79
C HIS A 20 35.77 10.06 -46.47
N VAL A 21 35.00 11.14 -46.39
CA VAL A 21 34.09 11.33 -45.28
C VAL A 21 33.04 10.24 -45.50
N VAL A 22 33.13 9.20 -44.68
CA VAL A 22 32.15 8.13 -44.72
C VAL A 22 30.90 8.67 -44.03
N ASP A 23 29.94 9.12 -44.84
CA ASP A 23 28.68 9.64 -44.36
C ASP A 23 27.74 8.49 -43.98
N ALA A 24 26.95 8.70 -42.93
CA ALA A 24 25.95 7.74 -42.53
C ALA A 24 24.83 7.66 -43.57
N ASN A 25 24.60 6.47 -44.12
CA ASN A 25 23.59 6.24 -45.14
C ASN A 25 22.36 5.51 -44.59
N SER A 26 22.53 4.65 -43.57
CA SER A 26 21.42 3.88 -43.01
C SER A 26 21.56 3.65 -41.51
N LEU A 27 20.41 3.58 -40.85
CA LEU A 27 20.27 3.24 -39.44
C LEU A 27 19.58 1.87 -39.35
N ILE A 28 20.22 0.91 -38.69
CA ILE A 28 19.69 -0.45 -38.56
C ILE A 28 19.51 -0.81 -37.09
N VAL A 29 18.48 -1.61 -36.79
CA VAL A 29 18.23 -2.16 -35.46
C VAL A 29 18.93 -3.51 -35.34
N ILE A 30 19.98 -3.59 -34.52
CA ILE A 30 20.81 -4.80 -34.33
C ILE A 30 20.45 -5.60 -33.09
N SER A 31 19.76 -4.99 -32.13
CA SER A 31 19.10 -5.67 -31.01
C SER A 31 17.64 -5.21 -30.99
N GLN A 32 16.73 -6.12 -31.30
CA GLN A 32 15.30 -5.82 -31.37
C GLN A 32 14.68 -5.74 -29.97
N PRO A 33 13.69 -4.87 -29.74
CA PRO A 33 12.84 -4.97 -28.56
C PRO A 33 12.15 -6.34 -28.54
N THR A 34 12.13 -6.97 -27.38
CA THR A 34 11.43 -8.24 -27.15
C THR A 34 10.10 -7.99 -26.45
N THR A 35 9.24 -9.00 -26.45
CA THR A 35 8.03 -9.00 -25.61
C THR A 35 8.40 -8.80 -24.14
N ILE A 36 7.73 -7.84 -23.49
CA ILE A 36 7.93 -7.51 -22.07
C ILE A 36 6.58 -7.36 -21.36
N THR A 37 6.61 -7.33 -20.03
CA THR A 37 5.45 -6.95 -19.23
C THR A 37 5.30 -5.42 -19.20
N ALA A 38 4.06 -4.93 -19.20
CA ALA A 38 3.76 -3.50 -19.11
C ALA A 38 4.47 -2.83 -17.92
N GLY A 39 5.21 -1.75 -18.19
CA GLY A 39 5.99 -1.00 -17.20
C GLY A 39 7.41 -1.51 -16.97
N ASP A 40 7.73 -2.76 -17.31
CA ASP A 40 9.10 -3.28 -17.21
C ASP A 40 10.00 -2.65 -18.28
N ALA A 41 11.29 -2.52 -17.97
CA ALA A 41 12.25 -2.05 -18.94
C ALA A 41 12.62 -3.16 -19.95
N PHE A 42 12.85 -2.79 -21.21
CA PHE A 42 13.38 -3.74 -22.20
C PHE A 42 14.73 -4.32 -21.76
N ASN A 43 14.81 -5.65 -21.70
CA ASN A 43 16.02 -6.39 -21.36
C ASN A 43 16.14 -7.65 -22.25
N PRO A 44 17.10 -7.73 -23.18
CA PRO A 44 18.14 -6.73 -23.44
C PRO A 44 17.58 -5.41 -24.02
N PRO A 45 18.29 -4.28 -23.86
CA PRO A 45 17.87 -3.01 -24.45
C PRO A 45 17.93 -3.08 -25.99
N PRO A 46 17.06 -2.32 -26.70
CA PRO A 46 17.20 -2.14 -28.13
C PRO A 46 18.52 -1.43 -28.47
N VAL A 47 19.15 -1.82 -29.58
CA VAL A 47 20.42 -1.25 -30.04
C VAL A 47 20.31 -0.95 -31.51
N VAL A 48 20.74 0.25 -31.90
CA VAL A 48 20.79 0.67 -33.30
C VAL A 48 22.20 1.07 -33.72
N GLN A 49 22.49 0.92 -35.00
CA GLN A 49 23.82 1.08 -35.57
C GLN A 49 23.76 1.82 -36.91
N LEU A 50 24.72 2.72 -37.11
CA LEU A 50 24.93 3.43 -38.38
C LEU A 50 25.78 2.57 -39.32
N ILE A 51 25.33 2.48 -40.57
CA ILE A 51 26.07 1.85 -41.65
C ILE A 51 26.17 2.78 -42.87
N ASP A 52 27.21 2.61 -43.68
CA ASP A 52 27.32 3.28 -44.97
C ASP A 52 26.51 2.59 -46.07
N ASP A 53 26.62 3.09 -47.29
CA ASP A 53 25.98 2.58 -48.51
C ASP A 53 26.48 1.18 -48.91
N THR A 54 27.66 0.78 -48.44
CA THR A 54 28.22 -0.57 -48.64
C THR A 54 27.84 -1.55 -47.53
N GLY A 55 27.17 -1.07 -46.47
CA GLY A 55 26.79 -1.85 -45.30
C GLY A 55 27.88 -1.99 -44.24
N LEU A 56 28.96 -1.20 -44.31
CA LEU A 56 30.01 -1.18 -43.29
C LEU A 56 29.59 -0.37 -42.07
N VAL A 57 29.96 -0.84 -40.89
CA VAL A 57 29.70 -0.16 -39.62
C VAL A 57 30.56 1.10 -39.46
N LEU A 58 29.90 2.21 -39.13
CA LEU A 58 30.54 3.52 -38.97
C LEU A 58 31.09 3.76 -37.56
N THR A 59 32.16 3.03 -37.23
CA THR A 59 32.78 3.03 -35.89
C THR A 59 33.46 4.33 -35.48
N SER A 60 33.72 5.26 -36.41
CA SER A 60 34.36 6.55 -36.12
C SER A 60 33.36 7.65 -35.68
N ILE A 61 32.05 7.43 -35.85
CA ILE A 61 31.02 8.44 -35.57
C ILE A 61 30.70 8.50 -34.07
N ASN A 62 30.86 9.68 -33.47
CA ASN A 62 30.61 9.93 -32.04
C ASN A 62 29.78 11.20 -31.81
N ILE A 63 28.98 11.59 -32.81
CA ILE A 63 28.16 12.81 -32.80
C ILE A 63 26.72 12.46 -33.15
N GLY A 64 25.80 13.24 -32.57
CA GLY A 64 24.36 13.02 -32.71
C GLY A 64 23.80 12.03 -31.68
N ALA A 65 22.49 11.86 -31.74
CA ALA A 65 21.74 10.97 -30.87
C ALA A 65 20.64 10.27 -31.67
N VAL A 66 20.11 9.19 -31.09
CA VAL A 66 18.92 8.50 -31.55
C VAL A 66 17.79 8.81 -30.59
N VAL A 67 16.74 9.42 -31.11
CA VAL A 67 15.48 9.63 -30.40
C VAL A 67 14.55 8.46 -30.67
N VAL A 68 13.89 7.96 -29.63
CA VAL A 68 12.98 6.82 -29.71
C VAL A 68 11.55 7.27 -29.46
N SER A 69 10.64 6.84 -30.32
CA SER A 69 9.19 7.04 -30.19
C SER A 69 8.45 5.73 -30.47
N ILE A 70 7.15 5.70 -30.17
CA ILE A 70 6.29 4.58 -30.61
C ILE A 70 5.93 4.82 -32.07
N GLY A 71 6.19 3.83 -32.94
CA GLY A 71 5.71 3.82 -34.31
C GLY A 71 4.24 3.39 -34.37
N THR A 72 3.97 2.12 -34.05
CA THR A 72 2.61 1.55 -33.96
C THR A 72 2.18 1.45 -32.51
N ASN A 73 1.05 2.06 -32.16
CA ASN A 73 0.46 2.03 -30.82
C ASN A 73 -0.93 1.36 -30.83
N PRO A 74 -1.02 0.02 -30.69
CA PRO A 74 -2.28 -0.71 -30.76
C PRO A 74 -3.27 -0.31 -29.66
N SER A 75 -2.80 0.18 -28.51
CA SER A 75 -3.65 0.53 -27.36
C SER A 75 -4.11 1.98 -27.36
N ILE A 76 -3.70 2.77 -28.38
CA ILE A 76 -4.01 4.19 -28.62
C ILE A 76 -3.44 5.15 -27.56
N PHE A 77 -3.41 4.76 -26.27
CA PHE A 77 -2.93 5.56 -25.14
C PHE A 77 -1.65 5.01 -24.50
N GLY A 78 -1.02 3.99 -25.10
CA GLY A 78 0.25 3.46 -24.59
C GLY A 78 1.32 4.55 -24.61
N GLN A 79 2.06 4.71 -23.53
CA GLN A 79 3.11 5.72 -23.37
C GLN A 79 4.46 5.03 -23.26
N LEU A 80 5.40 5.49 -24.08
CA LEU A 80 6.81 5.14 -23.97
C LEU A 80 7.46 6.04 -22.92
N SER A 81 8.15 5.43 -21.97
CA SER A 81 8.95 6.09 -20.95
C SER A 81 10.41 5.66 -21.06
N GLY A 82 11.33 6.50 -20.59
CA GLY A 82 12.74 6.18 -20.52
C GLY A 82 13.32 6.71 -19.22
N ILE A 83 14.00 5.84 -18.44
CA ILE A 83 14.61 6.22 -17.15
C ILE A 83 15.64 7.35 -17.34
N THR A 84 16.39 7.32 -18.45
CA THR A 84 17.38 8.33 -18.83
C THR A 84 16.86 9.28 -19.92
N GLY A 85 15.54 9.32 -20.14
CA GLY A 85 14.91 9.99 -21.27
C GLY A 85 14.82 9.11 -22.53
N LEU A 86 14.42 9.73 -23.65
CA LEU A 86 14.15 9.06 -24.92
C LEU A 86 15.18 9.40 -26.02
N SER A 87 16.31 10.00 -25.64
CA SER A 87 17.39 10.40 -26.56
C SER A 87 18.71 9.78 -26.10
N PHE A 88 19.33 8.99 -26.98
CA PHE A 88 20.50 8.17 -26.67
C PHE A 88 21.68 8.58 -27.55
N PRO A 89 22.86 8.90 -26.98
CA PRO A 89 24.00 9.36 -27.76
C PRO A 89 24.54 8.25 -28.67
N ILE A 90 25.02 8.64 -29.84
CA ILE A 90 25.73 7.74 -30.76
C ILE A 90 27.20 7.74 -30.38
N VAL A 91 27.74 6.57 -30.05
CA VAL A 91 29.15 6.36 -29.71
C VAL A 91 29.68 5.21 -30.56
N ALA A 92 30.78 5.46 -31.27
CA ALA A 92 31.33 4.54 -32.27
C ALA A 92 30.27 3.98 -33.25
N GLY A 93 29.38 4.85 -33.73
CA GLY A 93 28.30 4.51 -34.66
C GLY A 93 27.14 3.71 -34.05
N VAL A 94 27.12 3.49 -32.74
CA VAL A 94 26.11 2.68 -32.04
C VAL A 94 25.37 3.52 -31.00
N ALA A 95 24.06 3.34 -30.89
CA ALA A 95 23.26 3.86 -29.79
C ALA A 95 22.56 2.71 -29.06
N ILE A 96 22.74 2.64 -27.75
CA ILE A 96 22.12 1.65 -26.86
C ILE A 96 20.97 2.35 -26.12
N CYS A 97 19.74 1.91 -26.39
CA CYS A 97 18.53 2.56 -25.91
C CYS A 97 18.07 1.95 -24.57
N THR A 98 18.81 2.21 -23.49
CA THR A 98 18.58 1.60 -22.18
C THR A 98 17.39 2.18 -21.42
N GLY A 99 16.70 1.36 -20.63
CA GLY A 99 15.70 1.83 -19.67
C GLY A 99 14.39 2.30 -20.29
N LEU A 100 14.14 1.94 -21.55
CA LEU A 100 12.86 2.16 -22.22
C LEU A 100 11.79 1.19 -21.68
N SER A 101 10.56 1.67 -21.50
CA SER A 101 9.40 0.86 -21.10
C SER A 101 8.09 1.41 -21.70
N ILE A 102 7.07 0.55 -21.85
CA ILE A 102 5.73 0.93 -22.29
C ILE A 102 4.71 0.53 -21.22
N ASN A 103 3.80 1.44 -20.86
CA ASN A 103 2.92 1.29 -19.70
C ASN A 103 1.60 0.51 -19.95
N LEU A 104 1.19 0.29 -21.20
CA LEU A 104 -0.07 -0.37 -21.53
C LEU A 104 0.14 -1.64 -22.34
N VAL A 105 -0.67 -2.65 -22.01
CA VAL A 105 -0.73 -3.93 -22.71
C VAL A 105 -1.24 -3.75 -24.13
N GLY A 106 -0.72 -4.52 -25.08
CA GLY A 106 -1.14 -4.50 -26.48
C GLY A 106 -0.23 -5.36 -27.35
N SER A 107 -0.74 -5.79 -28.50
CA SER A 107 0.01 -6.62 -29.45
C SER A 107 0.32 -5.87 -30.72
N GLY A 108 1.56 -6.02 -31.22
CA GLY A 108 2.03 -5.35 -32.44
C GLY A 108 2.52 -3.93 -32.22
N TYR A 109 3.09 -3.62 -31.06
CA TYR A 109 3.85 -2.38 -30.87
C TYR A 109 5.08 -2.36 -31.78
N THR A 110 5.45 -1.18 -32.28
CA THR A 110 6.76 -0.94 -32.89
C THR A 110 7.41 0.30 -32.26
N LEU A 111 8.74 0.30 -32.18
CA LEU A 111 9.52 1.49 -31.85
C LEU A 111 10.09 2.09 -33.13
N GLN A 112 10.02 3.41 -33.24
CA GLN A 112 10.71 4.17 -34.26
C GLN A 112 11.97 4.78 -33.66
N PHE A 113 13.08 4.63 -34.37
CA PHE A 113 14.38 5.18 -34.00
C PHE A 113 14.76 6.22 -35.05
N ALA A 114 14.96 7.47 -34.63
CA ALA A 114 15.31 8.56 -35.52
C ALA A 114 16.60 9.24 -35.07
N SER A 115 17.57 9.37 -35.98
CA SER A 115 18.72 10.25 -35.79
C SER A 115 18.58 11.49 -36.64
N LEU A 116 18.12 12.58 -36.02
CA LEU A 116 17.87 13.85 -36.72
C LEU A 116 19.16 14.49 -37.24
N PHE A 117 20.28 14.30 -36.55
CA PHE A 117 21.58 14.83 -36.96
C PHE A 117 22.04 14.20 -38.29
N HIS A 118 21.80 12.91 -38.47
CA HIS A 118 22.18 12.15 -39.67
C HIS A 118 21.05 12.06 -40.71
N GLY A 119 19.84 12.54 -40.39
CA GLY A 119 18.68 12.48 -41.28
C GLY A 119 18.13 11.07 -41.51
N LEU A 120 18.39 10.13 -40.59
CA LEU A 120 18.06 8.71 -40.74
C LEU A 120 16.97 8.27 -39.77
N GLN A 121 16.17 7.30 -40.20
CA GLN A 121 15.16 6.66 -39.35
C GLN A 121 15.03 5.18 -39.67
N THR A 122 14.59 4.39 -38.71
CA THR A 122 14.30 2.96 -38.86
C THR A 122 13.28 2.52 -37.80
N ASP A 123 12.55 1.44 -38.08
CA ASP A 123 11.55 0.88 -37.18
C ASP A 123 11.97 -0.49 -36.66
N SER A 124 11.52 -0.84 -35.46
CA SER A 124 11.66 -2.20 -34.94
C SER A 124 10.74 -3.18 -35.66
N SER A 125 11.04 -4.46 -35.51
CA SER A 125 10.02 -5.51 -35.69
C SER A 125 8.89 -5.34 -34.68
N PRO A 126 7.66 -5.82 -34.97
CA PRO A 126 6.57 -5.78 -34.02
C PRO A 126 6.86 -6.65 -32.79
N PHE A 127 6.43 -6.18 -31.62
CA PHE A 127 6.52 -6.90 -30.34
C PHE A 127 5.27 -6.67 -29.50
N ASP A 128 5.10 -7.47 -28.46
CA ASP A 128 3.94 -7.40 -27.58
C ASP A 128 4.30 -6.82 -26.22
N ILE A 129 3.36 -6.09 -25.63
CA ILE A 129 3.37 -5.73 -24.21
C ILE A 129 2.32 -6.59 -23.50
N LEU A 130 2.78 -7.49 -22.65
CA LEU A 130 1.94 -8.42 -21.92
C LEU A 130 1.48 -7.83 -20.59
N LEU A 131 0.33 -8.32 -20.13
CA LEU A 131 -0.06 -8.12 -18.74
C LEU A 131 0.95 -8.84 -17.84
N GLY A 132 1.36 -8.20 -16.75
CA GLY A 132 2.20 -8.84 -15.75
C GLY A 132 1.49 -10.02 -15.10
N PRO A 133 2.23 -10.92 -14.43
CA PRO A 133 1.61 -11.95 -13.63
C PRO A 133 0.65 -11.30 -12.62
N PRO A 134 -0.58 -11.83 -12.44
CA PRO A 134 -1.48 -11.28 -11.44
C PRO A 134 -0.82 -11.41 -10.07
N PHE A 135 -0.76 -10.31 -9.31
CA PHE A 135 -0.44 -10.38 -7.89
C PHE A 135 -1.59 -11.10 -7.18
N LYS A 136 -1.49 -12.41 -7.04
CA LYS A 136 -2.48 -13.19 -6.32
C LYS A 136 -2.23 -13.02 -4.83
N LEU A 137 -2.83 -11.99 -4.23
CA LEU A 137 -2.92 -11.90 -2.78
C LEU A 137 -3.62 -13.15 -2.27
N SER A 138 -2.94 -13.91 -1.42
CA SER A 138 -3.49 -15.15 -0.88
C SER A 138 -4.38 -14.83 0.32
N THR A 139 -3.82 -14.09 1.28
CA THR A 139 -4.50 -13.75 2.53
C THR A 139 -4.28 -12.31 2.94
N VAL A 140 -5.19 -11.81 3.76
CA VAL A 140 -5.01 -10.57 4.53
C VAL A 140 -5.14 -10.93 6.00
N SER A 141 -4.20 -10.44 6.80
CA SER A 141 -4.25 -10.55 8.25
C SER A 141 -4.59 -9.21 8.89
N VAL A 142 -5.18 -9.24 10.09
CA VAL A 142 -5.47 -8.05 10.91
C VAL A 142 -4.77 -8.18 12.26
N SER A 143 -4.31 -7.04 12.78
CA SER A 143 -3.74 -6.91 14.13
C SER A 143 -4.08 -5.54 14.72
N ILE A 144 -3.97 -5.40 16.03
CA ILE A 144 -4.05 -4.07 16.66
C ILE A 144 -2.67 -3.42 16.59
N LEU A 145 -2.59 -2.23 16.01
CA LEU A 145 -1.38 -1.39 15.96
C LEU A 145 -1.28 -0.44 17.17
N SER A 146 -2.38 0.24 17.52
CA SER A 146 -2.47 1.11 18.69
C SER A 146 -3.48 0.55 19.68
N ASN A 147 -3.06 0.37 20.93
CA ASN A 147 -3.86 -0.25 21.99
C ASN A 147 -3.61 0.41 23.36
N PRO A 148 -4.07 1.65 23.58
CA PRO A 148 -3.73 2.40 24.79
C PRO A 148 -4.37 1.85 26.07
N VAL A 149 -5.46 1.08 25.95
CA VAL A 149 -6.23 0.55 27.08
C VAL A 149 -6.13 -0.97 27.23
N GLY A 150 -5.27 -1.63 26.44
CA GLY A 150 -5.00 -3.06 26.57
C GLY A 150 -6.14 -3.98 26.14
N GLY A 151 -6.96 -3.56 25.17
CA GLY A 151 -8.02 -4.40 24.61
C GLY A 151 -7.49 -5.59 23.80
N ILE A 152 -8.28 -6.64 23.74
CA ILE A 152 -7.96 -7.89 23.04
C ILE A 152 -8.87 -8.00 21.82
N LEU A 153 -8.28 -8.10 20.63
CA LEU A 153 -9.00 -8.44 19.41
C LEU A 153 -9.42 -9.92 19.48
N THR A 154 -10.65 -10.24 19.12
CA THR A 154 -11.13 -11.62 19.09
C THR A 154 -12.18 -11.79 17.98
N PRO A 155 -12.47 -13.03 17.56
CA PRO A 155 -11.71 -14.24 17.85
C PRO A 155 -10.40 -14.28 17.04
N SER A 156 -9.35 -14.91 17.59
CA SER A 156 -8.06 -15.06 16.90
C SER A 156 -8.16 -15.90 15.62
N SER A 157 -9.16 -16.79 15.53
CA SER A 157 -9.48 -17.53 14.31
C SER A 157 -9.92 -16.64 13.15
N SER A 158 -10.40 -15.43 13.41
CA SER A 158 -10.81 -14.46 12.39
C SER A 158 -9.69 -13.50 12.00
N TYR A 159 -8.46 -13.67 12.50
CA TYR A 159 -7.37 -12.73 12.21
C TYR A 159 -6.86 -12.79 10.78
N THR A 160 -7.13 -13.87 10.04
CA THR A 160 -6.67 -14.03 8.67
C THR A 160 -7.82 -14.49 7.78
N VAL A 161 -7.93 -13.88 6.61
CA VAL A 161 -8.96 -14.21 5.61
C VAL A 161 -8.32 -14.42 4.25
N TRP A 162 -8.94 -15.26 3.44
CA TRP A 162 -8.56 -15.46 2.05
C TRP A 162 -9.10 -14.35 1.16
N ILE A 163 -8.35 -13.99 0.13
CA ILE A 163 -8.84 -13.13 -0.94
C ILE A 163 -9.47 -13.97 -2.03
N TYR A 164 -10.75 -13.72 -2.32
CA TYR A 164 -11.46 -14.30 -3.44
C TYR A 164 -11.94 -13.19 -4.38
N GLN A 165 -11.52 -13.25 -5.65
CA GLN A 165 -11.85 -12.24 -6.67
C GLN A 165 -11.54 -10.80 -6.20
N GLY A 166 -10.40 -10.61 -5.51
CA GLY A 166 -9.97 -9.31 -5.00
C GLY A 166 -10.67 -8.85 -3.72
N LEU A 167 -11.57 -9.64 -3.13
CA LEU A 167 -12.27 -9.32 -1.89
C LEU A 167 -11.83 -10.24 -0.74
N GLY A 168 -11.48 -9.64 0.40
CA GLY A 168 -11.31 -10.32 1.69
C GLY A 168 -12.28 -9.73 2.71
N LYS A 169 -13.02 -10.57 3.42
CA LYS A 169 -14.00 -10.11 4.41
C LYS A 169 -13.71 -10.73 5.78
N PHE A 170 -13.47 -9.86 6.75
CA PHE A 170 -13.39 -10.23 8.16
C PHE A 170 -14.80 -10.31 8.77
N PHE A 171 -15.01 -11.30 9.63
CA PHE A 171 -16.27 -11.52 10.33
C PHE A 171 -16.02 -11.58 11.83
N ASP A 172 -16.97 -11.03 12.59
CA ASP A 172 -17.06 -11.14 14.05
C ASP A 172 -15.85 -10.62 14.84
N LEU A 173 -14.99 -9.81 14.20
CA LEU A 173 -13.92 -9.11 14.90
C LEU A 173 -14.51 -8.17 15.94
N LYS A 174 -14.06 -8.34 17.18
CA LYS A 174 -14.45 -7.52 18.33
C LYS A 174 -13.24 -7.19 19.18
N ILE A 175 -13.26 -6.01 19.79
CA ILE A 175 -12.32 -5.61 20.84
C ILE A 175 -13.12 -5.54 22.14
N ASP A 176 -12.64 -6.20 23.18
CA ASP A 176 -13.36 -6.34 24.46
C ASP A 176 -13.36 -5.05 25.30
N LYS A 177 -12.27 -4.27 25.27
CA LYS A 177 -12.13 -3.06 26.09
C LYS A 177 -12.63 -1.79 25.41
N ALA A 178 -13.56 -1.11 26.07
CA ALA A 178 -13.91 0.26 25.74
C ALA A 178 -12.74 1.22 25.97
N GLY A 179 -12.63 2.24 25.12
CA GLY A 179 -11.56 3.23 25.14
C GLY A 179 -11.00 3.49 23.74
N GLY A 180 -9.84 4.14 23.69
CA GLY A 180 -9.13 4.40 22.45
C GLY A 180 -8.13 5.56 22.57
N PRO A 181 -7.54 6.00 21.43
CA PRO A 181 -7.82 5.50 20.09
C PRO A 181 -7.15 4.15 19.78
N TYR A 182 -7.93 3.23 19.21
CA TYR A 182 -7.44 2.04 18.55
C TYR A 182 -7.07 2.33 17.09
N VAL A 183 -6.08 1.61 16.58
CA VAL A 183 -5.76 1.54 15.16
C VAL A 183 -5.57 0.07 14.81
N LEU A 184 -6.28 -0.42 13.79
CA LEU A 184 -6.05 -1.75 13.24
C LEU A 184 -5.09 -1.67 12.07
N ARG A 185 -4.16 -2.63 11.98
CA ARG A 185 -3.29 -2.83 10.84
C ARG A 185 -3.71 -4.08 10.09
N PHE A 186 -3.97 -3.90 8.80
CA PHE A 186 -4.14 -4.97 7.84
C PHE A 186 -2.83 -5.19 7.09
N LEU A 187 -2.43 -6.46 6.95
CA LEU A 187 -1.25 -6.87 6.21
C LEU A 187 -1.68 -7.89 5.16
N ALA A 188 -1.59 -7.50 3.90
CA ALA A 188 -1.79 -8.39 2.75
C ALA A 188 -0.51 -9.18 2.53
N ASP A 189 -0.61 -10.51 2.50
CA ASP A 189 0.47 -11.49 2.29
C ASP A 189 1.88 -11.02 2.75
N SER A 190 2.35 -11.58 3.87
CA SER A 190 3.62 -11.17 4.47
C SER A 190 4.83 -11.33 3.54
N ALA A 191 4.75 -12.15 2.49
CA ALA A 191 5.82 -12.38 1.53
C ALA A 191 5.74 -11.50 0.26
N VAL A 192 4.64 -10.79 0.02
CA VAL A 192 4.43 -10.02 -1.21
C VAL A 192 4.68 -8.54 -0.97
N VAL A 193 5.59 -7.96 -1.76
CA VAL A 193 5.79 -6.50 -1.83
C VAL A 193 4.97 -5.96 -3.00
N LEU A 194 3.86 -5.31 -2.70
CA LEU A 194 3.09 -4.57 -3.71
C LEU A 194 3.76 -3.23 -3.99
N PRO A 195 3.71 -2.69 -5.23
CA PRO A 195 4.24 -1.38 -5.56
C PRO A 195 3.67 -0.23 -4.69
N GLY A 196 2.44 -0.39 -4.20
CA GLY A 196 1.78 0.55 -3.27
C GLY A 196 1.94 0.22 -1.78
N GLY A 197 2.75 -0.78 -1.43
CA GLY A 197 2.85 -1.34 -0.08
C GLY A 197 1.76 -2.37 0.22
N ASN A 198 2.02 -3.19 1.24
CA ASN A 198 1.15 -4.30 1.65
C ASN A 198 0.54 -4.11 3.06
N LYS A 199 0.73 -2.94 3.67
CA LYS A 199 0.23 -2.59 5.01
C LYS A 199 -0.75 -1.43 4.93
N PHE A 200 -1.91 -1.59 5.55
CA PHE A 200 -2.97 -0.60 5.56
C PHE A 200 -3.49 -0.43 6.97
N ASP A 201 -3.45 0.79 7.48
CA ASP A 201 -3.90 1.11 8.83
C ASP A 201 -5.27 1.81 8.75
N THR A 202 -6.15 1.53 9.72
CA THR A 202 -7.40 2.30 9.85
C THR A 202 -7.11 3.72 10.32
N PHE A 203 -8.06 4.63 10.13
CA PHE A 203 -8.09 5.83 10.96
C PHE A 203 -8.25 5.44 12.45
N PRO A 204 -7.75 6.27 13.39
CA PRO A 204 -7.97 6.04 14.80
C PRO A 204 -9.47 6.04 15.13
N PHE A 205 -9.92 5.08 15.93
CA PHE A 205 -11.31 4.97 16.37
C PHE A 205 -11.40 4.56 17.84
N THR A 206 -12.54 4.79 18.46
CA THR A 206 -12.82 4.37 19.85
C THR A 206 -13.80 3.20 19.87
N VAL A 207 -13.68 2.37 20.90
CA VAL A 207 -14.69 1.38 21.26
C VAL A 207 -15.47 1.96 22.44
N SER A 208 -16.79 2.04 22.31
CA SER A 208 -17.66 2.54 23.39
C SER A 208 -18.16 1.40 24.26
N VAL A 209 -18.49 1.71 25.51
CA VAL A 209 -19.21 0.77 26.37
C VAL A 209 -20.59 0.49 25.77
N GLY A 210 -20.95 -0.79 25.67
CA GLY A 210 -22.22 -1.24 25.13
C GLY A 210 -23.38 -1.16 26.15
N PRO A 211 -24.58 -1.61 25.76
CA PRO A 211 -25.71 -1.76 26.66
C PRO A 211 -25.39 -2.71 27.83
N ALA A 212 -26.07 -2.50 28.96
CA ALA A 212 -25.96 -3.37 30.14
C ALA A 212 -26.28 -4.82 29.75
N LYS A 213 -25.37 -5.75 30.09
CA LYS A 213 -25.56 -7.19 29.84
C LYS A 213 -25.81 -7.96 31.12
N THR A 214 -25.08 -7.65 32.18
CA THR A 214 -25.20 -8.32 33.47
C THR A 214 -24.85 -7.37 34.62
N MET A 215 -25.19 -7.81 35.83
CA MET A 215 -24.86 -7.15 37.09
C MET A 215 -23.90 -8.03 37.89
N VAL A 216 -22.97 -7.40 38.60
CA VAL A 216 -22.04 -8.06 39.53
C VAL A 216 -22.18 -7.40 40.89
N ILE A 217 -22.37 -8.20 41.94
CA ILE A 217 -22.33 -7.70 43.31
C ILE A 217 -20.87 -7.42 43.67
N SER A 218 -20.55 -6.17 43.97
CA SER A 218 -19.19 -5.75 44.36
C SER A 218 -18.99 -5.77 45.88
N GLU A 219 -20.04 -5.48 46.66
CA GLU A 219 -20.02 -5.58 48.13
C GLU A 219 -21.24 -6.33 48.63
N HIS A 220 -21.04 -7.20 49.62
CA HIS A 220 -22.08 -8.04 50.20
C HIS A 220 -22.41 -7.57 51.62
N PRO A 221 -23.71 -7.46 51.97
CA PRO A 221 -24.11 -7.34 53.37
C PRO A 221 -23.59 -8.54 54.15
N ILE A 222 -23.10 -8.29 55.35
CA ILE A 222 -22.67 -9.30 56.30
C ILE A 222 -23.71 -9.45 57.42
N ALA A 223 -23.37 -10.20 58.49
CA ALA A 223 -24.23 -10.34 59.65
C ALA A 223 -24.68 -8.97 60.19
N ALA A 224 -25.98 -8.85 60.46
CA ALA A 224 -26.60 -7.63 60.97
C ALA A 224 -27.68 -7.99 61.99
N PHE A 225 -28.06 -7.01 62.81
CA PHE A 225 -29.16 -7.14 63.76
C PHE A 225 -30.46 -6.68 63.10
N GLY A 226 -31.57 -7.35 63.42
CA GLY A 226 -32.90 -6.91 62.96
C GLY A 226 -33.19 -5.49 63.43
N GLY A 227 -33.69 -4.65 62.53
CA GLY A 227 -33.96 -3.23 62.77
C GLY A 227 -32.78 -2.30 62.51
N GLU A 228 -31.55 -2.81 62.38
CA GLU A 228 -30.33 -2.02 62.17
C GLU A 228 -29.85 -2.06 60.70
N ALA A 229 -29.25 -0.95 60.24
CA ALA A 229 -28.60 -0.87 58.93
C ALA A 229 -27.52 -1.94 58.78
N PHE A 230 -27.41 -2.54 57.58
CA PHE A 230 -26.25 -3.37 57.26
C PHE A 230 -24.98 -2.53 57.39
N THR A 231 -23.99 -3.05 58.11
CA THR A 231 -22.69 -2.40 58.32
C THR A 231 -21.90 -2.29 57.02
N VAL A 232 -22.04 -3.28 56.13
CA VAL A 232 -21.63 -3.22 54.74
C VAL A 232 -22.90 -3.13 53.89
N GLN A 233 -23.07 -2.03 53.17
CA GLN A 233 -24.19 -1.87 52.25
C GLN A 233 -23.89 -2.62 50.94
N PRO A 234 -24.90 -3.22 50.30
CA PRO A 234 -24.68 -3.86 49.02
C PRO A 234 -24.33 -2.82 47.95
N THR A 235 -23.42 -3.16 47.06
CA THR A 235 -23.15 -2.40 45.84
C THR A 235 -23.20 -3.30 44.61
N ILE A 236 -23.77 -2.79 43.52
CA ILE A 236 -23.98 -3.54 42.27
C ILE A 236 -23.32 -2.79 41.13
N THR A 237 -22.44 -3.46 40.39
CA THR A 237 -21.81 -2.93 39.18
C THR A 237 -22.51 -3.46 37.94
N LEU A 238 -22.88 -2.58 37.01
CA LEU A 238 -23.41 -2.96 35.70
C LEU A 238 -22.26 -3.08 34.71
N ILE A 239 -22.23 -4.19 33.99
CA ILE A 239 -21.24 -4.45 32.95
C ILE A 239 -21.89 -4.83 31.61
N ASP A 240 -21.26 -4.42 30.51
CA ASP A 240 -21.69 -4.76 29.16
C ASP A 240 -21.25 -6.18 28.75
N ALA A 241 -21.54 -6.56 27.50
CA ALA A 241 -21.16 -7.87 26.97
C ALA A 241 -19.64 -8.03 26.76
N GLY A 242 -18.89 -6.93 26.71
CA GLY A 242 -17.41 -6.89 26.68
C GLY A 242 -16.77 -6.82 28.07
N LEU A 243 -17.56 -6.96 29.14
CA LEU A 243 -17.12 -6.82 30.53
C LEU A 243 -16.59 -5.41 30.87
N ASN A 244 -17.06 -4.38 30.16
CA ASN A 244 -16.79 -2.99 30.50
C ASN A 244 -17.82 -2.49 31.50
N VAL A 245 -17.36 -1.75 32.52
CA VAL A 245 -18.25 -1.05 33.46
C VAL A 245 -18.99 0.07 32.74
N LEU A 246 -20.29 0.15 32.95
CA LEU A 246 -21.13 1.18 32.36
C LEU A 246 -20.79 2.57 32.91
N GLY A 247 -21.15 3.61 32.16
CA GLY A 247 -21.22 4.97 32.71
C GLY A 247 -22.50 5.20 33.52
N THR A 248 -22.72 6.42 33.96
CA THR A 248 -23.98 6.86 34.59
C THR A 248 -25.19 6.57 33.69
N GLN A 249 -26.25 5.96 34.25
CA GLN A 249 -27.48 5.61 33.53
C GLN A 249 -28.67 6.41 34.11
N THR A 250 -29.08 7.47 33.42
CA THR A 250 -30.06 8.45 33.94
C THR A 250 -31.48 7.91 34.13
N ASN A 251 -31.85 6.83 33.45
CA ASN A 251 -33.20 6.26 33.48
C ASN A 251 -33.23 4.81 33.97
N MET A 252 -32.17 4.35 34.63
CA MET A 252 -32.10 3.00 35.18
C MET A 252 -31.93 3.05 36.69
N GLN A 253 -32.56 2.09 37.36
CA GLN A 253 -32.41 1.86 38.79
C GLN A 253 -32.24 0.37 39.05
N VAL A 254 -31.41 0.05 40.05
CA VAL A 254 -31.37 -1.29 40.63
C VAL A 254 -32.29 -1.31 41.85
N VAL A 255 -33.13 -2.34 41.94
CA VAL A 255 -34.09 -2.51 43.05
C VAL A 255 -33.65 -3.70 43.89
N ALA A 256 -33.46 -3.48 45.19
CA ALA A 256 -33.20 -4.51 46.17
C ALA A 256 -34.53 -5.10 46.68
N THR A 257 -34.62 -6.42 46.74
CA THR A 257 -35.75 -7.16 47.31
C THR A 257 -35.23 -8.34 48.12
N ILE A 258 -36.05 -8.86 49.04
CA ILE A 258 -35.72 -10.05 49.81
C ILE A 258 -36.18 -11.27 49.01
N TYR A 259 -35.23 -12.09 48.54
CA TYR A 259 -35.53 -13.34 47.84
C TYR A 259 -35.94 -14.46 48.81
N SER A 260 -35.17 -14.65 49.88
CA SER A 260 -35.46 -15.61 50.94
C SER A 260 -35.65 -14.87 52.26
N ASN A 261 -36.83 -15.01 52.87
CA ASN A 261 -37.24 -14.20 54.01
C ASN A 261 -37.69 -15.05 55.22
N PRO A 262 -36.75 -15.72 55.92
CA PRO A 262 -37.08 -16.57 57.06
C PRO A 262 -37.65 -15.80 58.27
N SER A 263 -37.20 -14.55 58.49
CA SER A 263 -37.68 -13.70 59.59
C SER A 263 -39.04 -13.04 59.31
N LYS A 264 -39.53 -13.14 58.07
CA LYS A 264 -40.73 -12.42 57.57
C LYS A 264 -40.62 -10.90 57.71
N GLY A 265 -39.40 -10.37 57.78
CA GLY A 265 -39.15 -8.94 57.88
C GLY A 265 -39.37 -8.19 56.57
N THR A 266 -39.31 -6.87 56.66
CA THR A 266 -39.43 -5.92 55.55
C THR A 266 -38.07 -5.29 55.28
N LEU A 267 -37.73 -5.13 53.99
CA LEU A 267 -36.55 -4.38 53.58
C LEU A 267 -36.83 -2.88 53.67
N LEU A 268 -36.03 -2.17 54.46
CA LEU A 268 -36.22 -0.77 54.78
C LEU A 268 -34.91 0.03 54.67
N PRO A 269 -34.99 1.36 54.56
CA PRO A 269 -36.20 2.12 54.27
C PRO A 269 -36.61 1.93 52.80
N VAL A 270 -37.92 2.00 52.50
CA VAL A 270 -38.46 1.75 51.14
C VAL A 270 -37.78 2.61 50.07
N VAL A 271 -37.47 3.87 50.38
CA VAL A 271 -36.80 4.79 49.45
C VAL A 271 -35.37 4.36 49.09
N GLU A 272 -34.67 3.66 49.99
CA GLU A 272 -33.32 3.15 49.76
C GLU A 272 -33.33 1.71 49.23
N THR A 273 -34.49 1.13 48.91
CA THR A 273 -34.56 -0.14 48.15
C THR A 273 -34.30 0.05 46.67
N ARG A 274 -34.12 1.30 46.22
CA ARG A 274 -33.86 1.66 44.82
C ARG A 274 -32.62 2.52 44.77
N SER A 275 -31.70 2.18 43.88
CA SER A 275 -30.48 2.97 43.67
C SER A 275 -30.31 3.30 42.20
N ASN A 276 -30.04 4.58 41.92
CA ASN A 276 -29.65 5.03 40.58
C ASN A 276 -28.26 4.50 40.25
N ILE A 277 -27.97 4.31 38.96
CA ILE A 277 -26.65 3.86 38.53
C ILE A 277 -25.81 5.08 38.15
N ILE A 278 -24.77 5.33 38.94
CA ILE A 278 -23.79 6.41 38.73
C ILE A 278 -22.45 5.75 38.45
N ASP A 279 -21.85 6.09 37.30
CA ASP A 279 -20.59 5.50 36.82
C ASP A 279 -20.58 3.96 36.88
N GLY A 280 -21.71 3.37 36.49
CA GLY A 280 -21.89 1.92 36.44
C GLY A 280 -22.15 1.27 37.79
N LEU A 281 -22.18 2.02 38.89
CA LEU A 281 -22.39 1.54 40.25
C LEU A 281 -23.77 1.95 40.78
N ALA A 282 -24.52 0.99 41.30
CA ALA A 282 -25.67 1.21 42.16
C ALA A 282 -25.27 0.96 43.61
N SER A 283 -25.36 1.99 44.44
CA SER A 283 -25.01 1.94 45.86
C SER A 283 -26.25 2.13 46.71
N PHE A 284 -26.53 1.17 47.59
CA PHE A 284 -27.63 1.26 48.54
C PHE A 284 -27.16 1.92 49.84
N LYS A 285 -28.06 2.62 50.55
CA LYS A 285 -27.72 3.30 51.81
C LYS A 285 -28.71 2.91 52.91
N ASN A 286 -28.21 2.68 54.12
CA ASN A 286 -29.02 2.37 55.30
C ASN A 286 -30.04 1.22 55.11
N LEU A 287 -29.81 0.35 54.13
CA LEU A 287 -30.63 -0.81 53.86
C LEU A 287 -30.56 -1.77 55.06
N ARG A 288 -31.72 -2.27 55.48
CA ARG A 288 -31.90 -3.14 56.64
C ARG A 288 -33.13 -4.01 56.53
N ILE A 289 -33.19 -5.05 57.35
CA ILE A 289 -34.39 -5.86 57.57
C ILE A 289 -34.87 -5.59 58.99
N ASP A 290 -36.16 -5.28 59.16
CA ASP A 290 -36.74 -4.88 60.46
C ASP A 290 -36.92 -6.04 61.46
N ALA A 291 -36.89 -7.29 61.00
CA ALA A 291 -37.08 -8.49 61.80
C ALA A 291 -35.84 -9.41 61.79
N ALA A 292 -35.57 -10.04 62.94
CA ALA A 292 -34.51 -11.04 63.14
C ALA A 292 -34.99 -12.47 62.84
#